data_AF-A0A0R3WM73-F1
#
_entry.id   AF-A0A0R3WM73-F1
#
_cell.length_a   1.000
_cell.length_b   1.000
_cell.length_c   1.000
_cell.angle_alpha   90.00
_cell.angle_beta   90.00
_cell.angle_gamma   90.00
#
_symmetry.space_group_name_H-M   'P 1'
#
loop_
_entity.id
_entity.type
_entity.pdbx_description
1 polymer ?
#
loop_
_entity_poly.entity_id
_entity_poly.type
_entity_poly.pdbx_seq_one_letter_code
_entity_poly.pdbx_strand_id
1 'polypeptide(L)'
;MPPRLLADYIVEDGNVVDVEGGRAPYESDAQLAYLVKSGYADLVITEDSDLLLFGCKQVIFKLDLTGSGTLIAWSAGIGEKCCGIASQEFSPANLRFMGILSGCDYFPGIPRIGLATAAKVSVLALNQLKCSFEVIHFSFEFGSVWRSPLLCR
;
A
#
# COMPACT_ATOMS: atom_id res chain seq x y z
N MET A 1 -13.37 -11.15 -16.21
CA MET A 1 -11.90 -11.16 -16.17
C MET A 1 -11.46 -12.60 -15.93
N PRO A 2 -10.44 -13.16 -16.62
CA PRO A 2 -9.88 -14.44 -16.18
C PRO A 2 -9.21 -14.22 -14.81
N PRO A 3 -9.13 -15.24 -13.95
CA PRO A 3 -8.46 -15.09 -12.66
C PRO A 3 -6.98 -14.78 -12.94
N ARG A 4 -6.51 -13.62 -12.48
CA ARG A 4 -5.08 -13.32 -12.44
C ARG A 4 -4.43 -14.42 -11.59
N LEU A 5 -3.47 -15.14 -12.17
CA LEU A 5 -2.55 -15.96 -11.39
C LEU A 5 -1.82 -15.00 -10.45
N LEU A 6 -2.11 -15.08 -9.15
CA LEU A 6 -1.32 -14.45 -8.10
C LEU A 6 0.04 -15.11 -8.12
N ALA A 7 1.07 -14.38 -8.56
CA ALA A 7 2.47 -14.76 -8.42
C ALA A 7 3.17 -13.82 -7.44
N ASP A 8 2.47 -13.48 -6.35
CA ASP A 8 3.07 -12.73 -5.26
C ASP A 8 3.64 -13.72 -4.25
N TYR A 9 4.93 -13.57 -3.96
CA TYR A 9 5.63 -14.39 -2.99
C TYR A 9 5.78 -13.61 -1.70
N ILE A 10 5.75 -14.30 -0.57
CA ILE A 10 6.14 -13.74 0.71
C ILE A 10 7.52 -14.28 1.10
N VAL A 11 8.27 -13.50 1.87
CA VAL A 11 9.50 -13.99 2.49
C VAL A 11 9.23 -14.19 3.97
N GLU A 12 9.49 -15.39 4.47
CA GLU A 12 9.37 -15.76 5.88
C GLU A 12 10.68 -16.38 6.35
N ASP A 13 11.30 -15.83 7.40
CA ASP A 13 12.58 -16.30 7.96
C ASP A 13 13.70 -16.45 6.90
N GLY A 14 13.67 -15.58 5.89
CA GLY A 14 14.62 -15.58 4.77
C GLY A 14 14.32 -16.60 3.66
N ASN A 15 13.21 -17.33 3.72
CA ASN A 15 12.77 -18.25 2.67
C ASN A 15 11.68 -17.61 1.82
N VAL A 16 11.78 -17.74 0.50
CA VAL A 16 10.72 -17.32 -0.43
C VAL A 16 9.64 -18.40 -0.45
N VAL A 17 8.43 -18.02 -0.06
CA VAL A 17 7.25 -18.89 -0.01
C VAL A 17 6.26 -18.41 -1.06
N ASP A 18 5.84 -19.32 -1.93
CA ASP A 18 4.74 -19.05 -2.84
C ASP A 18 3.42 -19.08 -2.07
N VAL A 19 2.59 -18.07 -2.28
CA VAL A 19 1.25 -18.02 -1.70
C VAL A 19 0.30 -18.83 -2.59
N GLU A 20 0.59 -20.13 -2.74
CA GLU A 20 -0.25 -21.03 -3.54
C GLU A 20 -1.60 -21.29 -2.85
N GLY A 21 -2.70 -20.96 -3.54
CA GLY A 21 -4.01 -21.58 -3.32
C GLY A 21 -4.89 -21.00 -2.20
N GLY A 22 -4.42 -20.01 -1.44
CA GLY A 22 -5.25 -19.28 -0.49
C GLY A 22 -6.14 -18.26 -1.19
N ARG A 23 -7.44 -18.54 -1.33
CA ARG A 23 -8.37 -17.54 -1.86
C ARG A 23 -8.54 -16.45 -0.80
N ALA A 24 -7.97 -15.26 -1.05
CA ALA A 24 -8.22 -14.10 -0.21
C ALA A 24 -9.75 -13.86 -0.14
N PRO A 25 -10.30 -13.49 1.03
CA PRO A 25 -11.74 -13.25 1.15
C PRO A 25 -12.21 -12.08 0.27
N TYR A 26 -11.30 -11.16 -0.06
CA TYR A 26 -11.53 -9.99 -0.91
C TYR A 26 -10.35 -9.79 -1.87
N GLU A 27 -9.52 -8.78 -1.63
CA GLU A 27 -8.35 -8.44 -2.45
C GLU A 27 -7.09 -9.10 -1.92
N SER A 28 -6.29 -9.66 -2.83
CA SER A 28 -5.03 -10.33 -2.49
C SER A 28 -4.00 -9.39 -1.90
N ASP A 29 -3.89 -8.19 -2.45
CA ASP A 29 -2.88 -7.20 -2.07
C ASP A 29 -3.09 -6.75 -0.62
N ALA A 30 -4.35 -6.54 -0.24
CA ALA A 30 -4.73 -6.25 1.13
C ALA A 30 -4.40 -7.42 2.08
N GLN A 31 -4.60 -8.67 1.65
CA GLN A 31 -4.28 -9.87 2.42
C GLN A 31 -2.76 -10.02 2.63
N LEU A 32 -1.97 -9.82 1.57
CA LEU A 32 -0.50 -9.85 1.62
C LEU A 32 0.05 -8.77 2.54
N ALA A 33 -0.48 -7.54 2.43
CA ALA A 33 -0.12 -6.45 3.32
C ALA A 33 -0.50 -6.73 4.78
N TYR A 34 -1.62 -7.41 5.02
CA TYR A 34 -2.01 -7.84 6.36
C TYR A 34 -1.03 -8.87 6.95
N LEU A 35 -0.58 -9.85 6.15
CA LEU A 35 0.40 -10.86 6.60
C LEU A 35 1.71 -10.20 7.03
N VAL A 36 2.23 -9.26 6.23
CA VAL A 36 3.43 -8.50 6.58
C VAL A 36 3.23 -7.66 7.83
N LYS A 37 2.10 -6.95 7.93
CA LYS A 37 1.81 -6.10 9.10
C LYS A 37 1.61 -6.90 10.39
N SER A 38 1.13 -8.13 10.28
CA SER A 38 0.89 -9.03 11.42
C SER A 38 2.15 -9.81 11.83
N GLY A 39 3.24 -9.69 11.06
CA GLY A 39 4.51 -10.37 11.35
C GLY A 39 4.54 -11.84 10.92
N TYR A 40 3.60 -12.28 10.07
CA TYR A 40 3.67 -13.61 9.45
C TYR A 40 4.71 -13.64 8.32
N ALA A 41 4.93 -12.50 7.65
CA ALA A 41 5.92 -12.35 6.59
C ALA A 41 6.80 -11.11 6.80
N ASP A 42 8.05 -11.17 6.33
CA ASP A 42 9.03 -10.09 6.41
C ASP A 42 8.83 -9.04 5.31
N LEU A 43 8.54 -9.50 4.08
CA LEU A 43 8.32 -8.67 2.91
C LEU A 43 7.53 -9.43 1.84
N VAL A 44 6.99 -8.69 0.88
CA VAL A 44 6.27 -9.24 -0.28
C VAL A 44 7.06 -8.95 -1.55
N ILE A 45 7.14 -9.94 -2.43
CA ILE A 45 7.61 -9.84 -3.80
C ILE A 45 6.37 -9.71 -4.68
N THR A 46 6.30 -8.64 -5.46
CA THR A 46 5.15 -8.35 -6.32
C THR A 46 5.55 -7.62 -7.60
N GLU A 47 4.69 -7.69 -8.61
CA GLU A 47 4.78 -6.84 -9.80
C GLU A 47 3.96 -5.55 -9.69
N ASP A 48 3.13 -5.43 -8.64
CA ASP A 48 2.22 -4.31 -8.43
C ASP A 48 2.77 -3.32 -7.39
N SER A 49 2.41 -2.04 -7.54
CA SER A 49 2.89 -0.97 -6.64
C SER A 49 1.99 -0.73 -5.43
N ASP A 50 0.81 -1.35 -5.41
CA ASP A 50 -0.28 -0.96 -4.51
C ASP A 50 -0.07 -1.45 -3.07
N LEU A 51 0.75 -2.48 -2.87
CA LEU A 51 1.14 -2.99 -1.55
C LEU A 51 1.75 -1.92 -0.63
N LEU A 52 2.46 -0.93 -1.20
CA LEU A 52 2.99 0.19 -0.42
C LEU A 52 1.86 1.09 0.12
N LEU A 53 0.74 1.21 -0.61
CA LEU A 53 -0.45 1.94 -0.18
C LEU A 53 -1.21 1.19 0.93
N PHE A 54 -1.28 -0.14 0.86
CA PHE A 54 -1.86 -0.98 1.91
C PHE A 54 -1.06 -1.01 3.22
N GLY A 55 0.17 -0.48 3.19
CA GLY A 55 0.99 -0.22 4.37
C GLY A 55 2.16 -1.19 4.54
N CYS A 56 2.57 -1.91 3.49
CA CYS A 56 3.85 -2.58 3.48
C CYS A 56 4.98 -1.55 3.61
N LYS A 57 5.93 -1.79 4.51
CA LYS A 57 7.09 -0.90 4.70
C LYS A 57 8.11 -1.06 3.57
N GLN A 58 8.19 -2.26 3.01
CA GLN A 58 9.12 -2.63 1.96
C GLN A 58 8.51 -3.74 1.10
N VAL A 59 8.81 -3.70 -0.20
CA VAL A 59 8.42 -4.70 -1.18
C VAL A 59 9.56 -4.92 -2.17
N ILE A 60 9.69 -6.13 -2.69
CA ILE A 60 10.56 -6.40 -3.83
C ILE A 60 9.71 -6.32 -5.09
N PHE A 61 10.00 -5.33 -5.93
CA PHE A 61 9.28 -5.07 -7.16
C PHE A 61 9.95 -5.77 -8.34
N LYS A 62 9.16 -6.52 -9.12
CA LYS A 62 9.58 -7.20 -10.37
C LYS A 62 10.84 -8.03 -10.19
N LEU A 63 10.80 -9.00 -9.27
CA LEU A 63 11.87 -9.99 -9.12
C LEU A 63 11.82 -10.96 -10.31
N ASP A 64 12.89 -11.00 -11.08
CA ASP A 64 13.03 -11.95 -12.18
C ASP A 64 13.59 -13.30 -11.74
N LEU A 65 13.51 -14.30 -12.64
CA LEU A 65 14.05 -15.65 -12.41
C LEU A 65 15.58 -15.68 -12.27
N THR A 66 16.26 -14.59 -12.64
CA THR A 66 17.72 -14.45 -12.46
C THR A 66 18.08 -13.91 -11.07
N GLY A 67 17.09 -13.57 -10.26
CA GLY A 67 17.24 -13.02 -8.91
C GLY A 67 17.41 -11.50 -8.89
N SER A 68 17.18 -10.80 -10.01
CA SER A 68 17.23 -9.34 -10.11
C SER A 68 15.85 -8.75 -9.83
N GLY A 69 15.76 -7.88 -8.84
CA GLY A 69 14.53 -7.20 -8.44
C GLY A 69 14.85 -5.87 -7.76
N THR A 70 13.87 -4.98 -7.71
CA THR A 70 14.05 -3.66 -7.07
C THR A 70 13.44 -3.66 -5.68
N LEU A 71 14.24 -3.56 -4.63
CA LEU A 71 13.73 -3.34 -3.28
C LEU A 71 13.23 -1.90 -3.15
N ILE A 72 11.92 -1.74 -3.00
CA ILE A 72 11.28 -0.45 -2.76
C ILE A 72 10.86 -0.40 -1.30
N ALA A 73 11.53 0.46 -0.54
CA ALA A 73 11.16 0.74 0.84
C ALA A 73 10.51 2.13 0.95
N TRP A 74 9.55 2.25 1.86
CA TRP A 74 8.98 3.52 2.27
C TRP A 74 10.07 4.59 2.57
N SER A 75 11.10 4.16 3.29
CA SER A 75 12.24 4.99 3.71
C SER A 75 13.23 5.32 2.59
N ALA A 76 13.09 4.73 1.39
CA ALA A 76 14.04 4.89 0.28
C ALA A 76 13.89 6.22 -0.51
N GLY A 77 13.23 7.21 0.08
CA GLY A 77 13.07 8.55 -0.49
C GLY A 77 12.03 8.63 -1.61
N ILE A 78 10.95 7.83 -1.54
CA ILE A 78 9.86 7.85 -2.54
C ILE A 78 9.27 9.26 -2.68
N GLY A 79 9.01 9.95 -1.56
CA GLY A 79 8.46 11.30 -1.56
C GLY A 79 9.38 12.32 -2.25
N GLU A 80 10.69 12.19 -2.08
CA GLU A 80 11.67 13.09 -2.69
C GLU A 80 11.77 12.83 -4.20
N LYS A 81 11.92 11.56 -4.59
CA LYS A 81 12.10 11.14 -5.99
C LYS A 81 10.85 11.35 -6.85
N CYS A 82 9.67 11.05 -6.32
CA CYS A 82 8.42 11.09 -7.09
C CYS A 82 7.71 12.44 -6.98
N CYS A 83 7.92 13.19 -5.90
CA CYS A 83 7.08 14.34 -5.57
C CYS A 83 7.85 15.59 -5.09
N GLY A 84 9.18 15.51 -4.94
CA GLY A 84 10.00 16.62 -4.44
C GLY A 84 9.71 17.02 -2.99
N ILE A 85 9.17 16.09 -2.19
CA ILE A 85 8.90 16.31 -0.76
C ILE A 85 10.07 15.79 0.06
N ALA A 86 10.55 16.60 1.00
CA ALA A 86 11.62 16.17 1.90
C ALA A 86 11.22 14.92 2.69
N SER A 87 12.14 13.97 2.82
CA SER A 87 11.87 12.69 3.50
C SER A 87 11.38 12.84 4.95
N GLN A 88 11.69 13.96 5.63
CA GLN A 88 11.21 14.26 6.98
C GLN A 88 9.72 14.63 7.05
N GLU A 89 9.16 15.16 5.97
CA GLU A 89 7.76 15.58 5.88
C GLU A 89 6.86 14.49 5.30
N PHE A 90 7.47 13.43 4.75
CA PHE A 90 6.79 12.34 4.07
C PHE A 90 6.49 11.20 5.04
N SER A 91 5.21 11.03 5.39
CA SER A 91 4.70 9.92 6.22
C SER A 91 3.92 8.89 5.39
N PRO A 92 3.77 7.63 5.84
CA PRO A 92 3.00 6.63 5.10
C PRO A 92 1.56 7.05 4.80
N ALA A 93 0.99 7.94 5.63
CA ALA A 93 -0.31 8.53 5.38
C ALA A 93 -0.28 9.46 4.14
N ASN A 94 0.81 10.20 3.90
CA ASN A 94 0.96 11.03 2.71
C ASN A 94 0.83 10.21 1.43
N LEU A 95 1.46 9.04 1.37
CA LEU A 95 1.40 8.17 0.19
C LEU A 95 -0.01 7.62 -0.04
N ARG A 96 -0.71 7.21 1.02
CA ARG A 96 -2.11 6.80 0.92
C ARG A 96 -3.00 7.92 0.41
N PHE A 97 -2.92 9.10 1.02
CA PHE A 97 -3.71 10.25 0.57
C PHE A 97 -3.34 10.68 -0.84
N MET A 98 -2.06 10.63 -1.19
CA MET A 98 -1.59 10.93 -2.54
C MET A 98 -2.24 9.98 -3.56
N GLY A 99 -2.17 8.67 -3.33
CA GLY A 99 -2.77 7.66 -4.21
C GLY A 99 -4.29 7.82 -4.34
N ILE A 100 -4.99 8.02 -3.22
CA ILE A 100 -6.43 8.27 -3.23
C ILE A 100 -6.75 9.55 -4.02
N LEU A 101 -6.09 10.68 -3.72
CA LEU A 101 -6.41 11.96 -4.37
C LEU A 101 -6.09 11.96 -5.87
N SER A 102 -5.04 11.27 -6.31
CA SER A 102 -4.70 11.10 -7.73
C SER A 102 -5.55 10.08 -8.47
N GLY A 103 -6.22 9.20 -7.73
CA GLY A 103 -7.03 8.11 -8.24
C GLY A 103 -6.44 6.74 -7.93
N CYS A 104 -7.30 5.83 -7.52
CA CYS A 104 -7.03 4.42 -7.27
C CYS A 104 -8.25 3.58 -7.71
N ASP A 105 -8.15 2.26 -7.60
CA ASP A 105 -9.21 1.34 -8.02
C ASP A 105 -10.56 1.58 -7.31
N TYR A 106 -10.52 2.15 -6.11
CA TYR A 106 -11.69 2.46 -5.30
C TYR A 106 -12.29 3.85 -5.56
N PHE A 107 -11.47 4.78 -6.06
CA PHE A 107 -11.87 6.17 -6.19
C PHE A 107 -11.18 6.78 -7.41
N PRO A 108 -11.91 7.33 -8.40
CA PRO A 108 -11.34 7.79 -9.67
C PRO A 108 -10.39 8.99 -9.55
N GLY A 109 -10.18 9.52 -8.34
CA GLY A 109 -9.35 10.69 -8.10
C GLY A 109 -10.13 11.99 -8.25
N ILE A 110 -9.51 13.09 -7.81
CA ILE A 110 -10.07 14.42 -8.00
C ILE A 110 -9.67 14.91 -9.40
N PRO A 111 -10.62 15.38 -10.23
CA PRO A 111 -10.29 15.89 -11.56
C PRO A 111 -9.19 16.95 -11.50
N ARG A 112 -8.19 16.81 -12.38
CA ARG A 112 -7.01 17.70 -12.49
C ARG A 112 -6.01 17.64 -11.33
N ILE A 113 -6.15 16.70 -10.40
CA ILE A 113 -5.14 16.42 -9.37
C ILE A 113 -4.38 15.15 -9.75
N GLY A 114 -3.12 15.31 -10.14
CA GLY A 114 -2.18 14.20 -10.32
C GLY A 114 -1.30 13.99 -9.08
N LEU A 115 -0.44 12.97 -9.13
CA LEU A 115 0.46 12.56 -8.04
C LEU A 115 1.24 13.72 -7.40
N ALA A 116 1.90 14.57 -8.18
CA ALA A 116 2.71 15.67 -7.64
C ALA A 116 1.86 16.72 -6.88
N THR A 117 0.66 17.03 -7.38
CA THR A 117 -0.27 17.95 -6.72
C THR A 117 -0.87 17.31 -5.47
N ALA A 118 -1.31 16.05 -5.58
CA ALA A 118 -1.84 15.25 -4.50
C ALA A 118 -0.84 15.14 -3.34
N ALA A 119 0.44 14.96 -3.64
CA ALA A 119 1.50 14.85 -2.65
C ALA A 119 1.65 16.16 -1.84
N LYS A 120 1.66 17.33 -2.49
CA LYS A 120 1.71 18.63 -1.79
C LYS A 120 0.48 18.84 -0.92
N VAL A 121 -0.71 18.54 -1.44
CA VAL A 121 -1.97 18.62 -0.69
C VAL A 121 -1.95 17.69 0.52
N SER A 122 -1.42 16.47 0.37
CA SER A 122 -1.34 15.50 1.47
C SER A 122 -0.49 16.01 2.64
N VAL A 123 0.64 16.67 2.36
CA VAL A 123 1.52 17.25 3.40
C VAL A 123 0.81 18.40 4.11
N LEU A 124 0.19 19.31 3.37
CA LEU A 124 -0.55 20.43 3.93
C LEU A 124 -1.72 19.94 4.81
N ALA A 125 -2.51 19.00 4.30
CA ALA A 125 -3.65 18.43 5.04
C ALA A 125 -3.20 17.72 6.31
N LEU A 126 -2.16 16.88 6.25
CA LEU A 126 -1.67 16.16 7.42
C LEU A 126 -1.01 17.09 8.45
N ASN A 127 -0.35 18.16 8.03
CA ASN A 127 0.19 19.16 8.96
C ASN A 127 -0.91 19.98 9.64
N GLN A 128 -2.02 20.27 8.95
CA GLN A 128 -3.19 20.92 9.58
C GLN A 128 -3.91 19.98 10.56
N LEU A 129 -3.99 18.69 10.24
CA LEU A 129 -4.56 17.68 11.15
C LEU A 129 -3.69 17.50 12.41
N LYS A 130 -2.36 17.58 12.30
CA LYS A 130 -1.46 17.59 13.48
C LYS A 130 -1.71 18.78 14.41
N CYS A 131 -2.02 19.95 13.84
CA CYS A 131 -2.30 21.16 14.63
C CYS A 131 -3.70 21.13 15.28
N SER A 132 -4.59 20.23 14.83
CA SER A 132 -6.00 20.20 15.25
C SER A 132 -6.34 19.04 16.19
N PHE A 133 -5.43 18.09 16.45
CA PHE A 133 -5.80 16.86 17.16
C PHE A 133 -4.70 16.27 18.05
N GLU A 134 -4.83 16.51 19.36
CA GLU A 134 -4.50 15.53 20.39
C GLU A 134 -5.53 14.38 20.26
N VAL A 135 -5.11 13.22 19.75
CA VAL A 135 -5.83 11.92 19.73
C VAL A 135 -7.22 11.92 19.07
N ILE A 136 -7.27 11.71 17.73
CA ILE A 136 -8.17 10.68 17.20
C ILE A 136 -7.32 9.43 17.08
N HIS A 137 -7.43 8.57 18.10
CA HIS A 137 -7.13 7.18 17.93
C HIS A 137 -8.10 6.67 16.86
N PHE A 138 -7.64 6.51 15.62
CA PHE A 138 -8.31 5.61 14.67
C PHE A 138 -8.03 4.19 15.18
N SER A 139 -8.67 3.81 16.28
CA SER A 139 -8.83 2.41 16.64
C SER A 139 -9.73 1.81 15.57
N PHE A 140 -9.12 1.15 14.60
CA PHE A 140 -9.83 0.20 13.76
C PHE A 140 -10.09 -1.03 14.65
N GLU A 141 -11.14 -0.96 15.47
CA GLU A 141 -11.67 -2.17 16.11
C GLU A 141 -12.15 -3.08 14.98
N PHE A 142 -11.49 -4.24 14.86
CA PHE A 142 -11.95 -5.36 14.05
C PHE A 142 -13.27 -5.84 14.67
N GLY A 143 -14.39 -5.27 14.23
CA GLY A 143 -15.65 -5.42 14.94
C GLY A 143 -16.86 -5.05 14.11
N SER A 144 -17.26 -5.98 13.24
CA SER A 144 -18.63 -6.20 12.73
C SER A 144 -19.25 -5.22 11.73
N VAL A 145 -19.82 -5.83 10.69
CA VAL A 145 -20.78 -5.33 9.69
C VAL A 145 -20.19 -4.60 8.46
N TRP A 146 -19.72 -5.41 7.51
CA TRP A 146 -20.04 -5.19 6.10
C TRP A 146 -20.75 -6.44 5.57
N ARG A 147 -22.07 -6.51 5.81
CA ARG A 147 -22.95 -7.34 5.00
C ARG A 147 -23.40 -6.50 3.81
N SER A 148 -22.92 -6.81 2.63
CA SER A 148 -23.76 -7.02 1.45
C SER A 148 -22.93 -7.69 0.34
N PRO A 149 -23.50 -8.70 -0.34
CA PRO A 149 -22.84 -9.38 -1.45
C PRO A 149 -22.90 -8.49 -2.70
N LEU A 150 -22.09 -8.84 -3.69
CA LEU A 150 -21.94 -8.17 -5.00
C LEU A 150 -20.79 -7.16 -5.00
N LEU A 151 -19.59 -7.60 -5.39
CA LEU A 151 -19.18 -7.58 -6.79
C LEU A 151 -17.75 -8.15 -6.86
N CYS A 152 -17.64 -9.45 -7.16
CA CYS A 152 -16.56 -9.90 -8.02
C CYS A 152 -16.87 -9.38 -9.42
N ARG A 153 -15.93 -8.70 -10.07
CA ARG A 153 -15.76 -8.81 -11.52
C ARG A 153 -14.41 -8.35 -11.99
#